data_AF-A0A813C0V5-F1
#
_entry.id   AF-A0A813C0V5-F1
#
_cell.length_a   1.000
_cell.length_b   1.000
_cell.length_c   1.000
_cell.angle_alpha   90.00
_cell.angle_beta   90.00
_cell.angle_gamma   90.00
#
_symmetry.space_group_name_H-M   'P 1'
#
loop_
_entity.id
_entity.type
_entity.pdbx_description
1 polymer ?
#
loop_
_entity_poly.entity_id
_entity_poly.type
_entity_poly.pdbx_seq_one_letter_code
_entity_poly.pdbx_strand_id
1 'polypeptide(L)'
;MEPKDAAVVSEALGVEPFVACASDFGWISRPRLWWMSPAVTTLSLDPAEGRQLQWGKQGSFRRLRLESARAPSEDMQADGLFFHEAVTSGRLRLPRATAPAEDEQGRPAPKRVRQKLPEPAKARWAADGRRFAPWHYVEEAMMHDAAGRLHIIPPAAKEKLHMLPPGYTAADFLDDRARHKMLANGWHWGVARRLLAMLVVLTAAGPAQAAPAPEPRRSTMQWMVEQFGGGPVPMEPPPRLRPDLELPDDDRDMHWHLAGQLVHCTVARRPNLEPALERVLELWTRWRHEVTRLRREVLVELAQLVLDMQETTDEWLASRSAPVRSTYTVPGKARHTQIPVVLNLLEMVGYPDVAGITADLTDGFDMLGELRRGPGWKSTRRRSTPWRR
;
A
#
# COMPACT_ATOMS: atom_id res chain seq x y z
N MET A 1 -7.16 -2.11 -25.47
CA MET A 1 -7.90 -0.98 -24.91
C MET A 1 -7.66 0.16 -25.85
N GLU A 2 -8.74 0.67 -26.44
CA GLU A 2 -8.66 1.80 -27.35
C GLU A 2 -8.41 3.09 -26.57
N PRO A 3 -7.85 4.16 -27.17
CA PRO A 3 -7.65 5.43 -26.51
C PRO A 3 -8.93 6.01 -25.88
N LYS A 4 -10.09 5.75 -26.50
CA LYS A 4 -11.40 6.18 -25.99
C LYS A 4 -11.75 5.52 -24.66
N ASP A 5 -11.55 4.21 -24.55
CA ASP A 5 -11.81 3.46 -23.31
C ASP A 5 -10.85 3.93 -22.20
N ALA A 6 -9.59 4.17 -22.54
CA ALA A 6 -8.59 4.64 -21.60
C ALA A 6 -8.91 6.05 -21.07
N ALA A 7 -9.47 6.93 -21.92
CA ALA A 7 -9.88 8.28 -21.53
C ALA A 7 -10.99 8.27 -20.47
N VAL A 8 -12.00 7.40 -20.63
CA VAL A 8 -13.08 7.24 -19.63
C VAL A 8 -12.53 6.83 -18.27
N VAL A 9 -11.60 5.87 -18.25
CA VAL A 9 -10.95 5.42 -17.00
C VAL A 9 -10.06 6.53 -16.42
N SER A 10 -9.33 7.25 -17.26
CA SER A 10 -8.47 8.35 -16.83
C SER A 10 -9.25 9.53 -16.25
N GLU A 11 -10.41 9.86 -16.82
CA GLU A 11 -11.32 10.88 -16.28
C GLU A 11 -11.85 10.45 -14.89
N ALA A 12 -12.30 9.21 -14.76
CA ALA A 12 -12.79 8.68 -13.49
C ALA A 12 -11.69 8.61 -12.40
N LEU A 13 -10.45 8.34 -12.78
CA LEU A 13 -9.32 8.21 -11.84
C LEU A 13 -8.51 9.52 -11.65
N GLY A 14 -8.75 10.54 -12.47
CA GLY A 14 -7.96 11.79 -12.46
C GLY A 14 -6.48 11.61 -12.80
N VAL A 15 -6.12 10.53 -13.51
CA VAL A 15 -4.72 10.19 -13.83
C VAL A 15 -4.55 9.70 -15.27
N GLU A 16 -3.46 10.15 -15.90
CA GLU A 16 -3.10 9.74 -17.26
C GLU A 16 -2.56 8.30 -17.29
N PRO A 17 -2.92 7.51 -18.31
CA PRO A 17 -2.43 6.15 -18.40
C PRO A 17 -1.04 6.11 -19.02
N PHE A 18 -0.26 5.10 -18.64
CA PHE A 18 1.00 4.78 -19.31
C PHE A 18 1.18 3.28 -19.48
N VAL A 19 2.05 2.90 -20.42
CA VAL A 19 2.39 1.53 -20.71
C VAL A 19 3.66 1.13 -19.97
N ALA A 20 3.63 0.02 -19.26
CA ALA A 20 4.82 -0.70 -18.82
C ALA A 20 4.77 -2.13 -19.37
N CYS A 21 5.92 -2.69 -19.73
CA CYS A 21 5.99 -3.96 -20.44
C CYS A 21 7.06 -4.88 -19.86
N ALA A 22 6.70 -6.16 -19.68
CA ALA A 22 7.65 -7.20 -19.29
C ALA A 22 8.81 -7.39 -20.28
N SER A 23 8.69 -6.87 -21.51
CA SER A 23 9.76 -6.96 -22.50
C SER A 23 11.02 -6.19 -22.10
N ASP A 24 10.91 -5.26 -21.14
CA ASP A 24 12.06 -4.55 -20.58
C ASP A 24 12.97 -5.47 -19.75
N PHE A 25 12.49 -6.66 -19.37
CA PHE A 25 13.29 -7.74 -18.76
C PHE A 25 13.86 -8.72 -19.80
N GLY A 26 13.58 -8.52 -21.08
CA GLY A 26 14.24 -9.22 -22.19
C GLY A 26 13.65 -10.56 -22.63
N TRP A 27 12.72 -11.18 -21.88
CA TRP A 27 12.24 -12.54 -22.18
C TRP A 27 10.87 -12.60 -22.86
N ILE A 28 9.86 -11.92 -22.31
CA ILE A 28 8.47 -12.04 -22.75
C ILE A 28 7.83 -10.67 -22.96
N SER A 29 7.04 -10.52 -24.02
CA SER A 29 6.30 -9.27 -24.27
C SER A 29 4.93 -9.29 -23.59
N ARG A 30 4.73 -8.44 -22.57
CA ARG A 30 3.42 -8.25 -21.91
C ARG A 30 3.12 -6.77 -21.64
N PRO A 31 2.81 -5.95 -22.67
CA PRO A 31 2.48 -4.55 -22.45
C PRO A 31 1.10 -4.42 -21.77
N ARG A 32 1.04 -3.67 -20.68
CA ARG A 32 -0.20 -3.34 -19.95
C ARG A 32 -0.27 -1.83 -19.74
N LEU A 33 -1.50 -1.31 -19.74
CA LEU A 33 -1.78 0.05 -19.29
C LEU A 33 -1.87 0.07 -17.77
N TRP A 34 -1.34 1.14 -17.18
CA TRP A 34 -1.32 1.40 -15.76
C TRP A 34 -1.82 2.82 -15.51
N TRP A 35 -2.59 2.97 -14.43
CA TRP A 35 -3.02 4.25 -13.88
C TRP A 35 -2.42 4.35 -12.49
N MET A 36 -1.59 5.36 -12.27
CA MET A 36 -0.91 5.61 -11.00
C MET A 36 -0.95 7.11 -10.72
N SER A 37 -0.70 7.51 -9.47
CA SER A 37 -0.78 8.92 -9.09
C SER A 37 0.06 9.82 -10.01
N PRO A 38 -0.34 11.09 -10.22
CA PRO A 38 0.39 12.00 -11.12
C PRO A 38 1.88 12.11 -10.75
N ALA A 39 2.20 12.05 -9.46
CA ALA A 39 3.57 12.08 -8.94
C ALA A 39 4.47 10.96 -9.48
N VAL A 40 3.92 9.77 -9.74
CA VAL A 40 4.67 8.65 -10.34
C VAL A 40 5.04 8.96 -11.78
N THR A 41 4.14 9.59 -12.54
CA THR A 41 4.35 9.90 -13.97
C THR A 41 5.30 11.07 -14.21
N THR A 42 5.57 11.86 -13.18
CA THR A 42 6.54 12.97 -13.17
C THR A 42 7.92 12.57 -12.66
N LEU A 43 8.11 11.32 -12.20
CA LEU A 43 9.41 10.85 -11.77
C LEU A 43 10.43 10.88 -12.93
N SER A 44 11.56 11.52 -12.67
CA SER A 44 12.74 11.51 -13.54
C SER A 44 13.77 10.46 -13.12
N LEU A 45 13.76 10.03 -11.86
CA LEU A 45 14.68 9.04 -11.29
C LEU A 45 13.91 7.84 -10.74
N ASP A 46 14.49 6.66 -10.90
CA ASP A 46 14.04 5.43 -10.29
C ASP A 46 14.38 5.49 -8.80
N PRO A 47 13.38 5.51 -7.91
CA PRO A 47 13.63 5.65 -6.48
C PRO A 47 14.35 4.45 -5.85
N ALA A 48 14.35 3.28 -6.49
CA ALA A 48 14.99 2.09 -5.96
C ALA A 48 16.44 1.92 -6.43
N GLU A 49 16.79 2.45 -7.62
CA GLU A 49 18.13 2.31 -8.20
C GLU A 49 18.86 3.65 -8.44
N GLY A 50 18.18 4.79 -8.24
CA GLY A 50 18.74 6.12 -8.50
C GLY A 50 18.99 6.43 -9.98
N ARG A 51 18.58 5.55 -10.90
CA ARG A 51 18.82 5.67 -12.34
C ARG A 51 17.76 6.54 -13.02
N GLN A 52 18.11 7.18 -14.13
CA GLN A 52 17.14 7.99 -14.86
C GLN A 52 16.03 7.12 -15.47
N LEU A 53 14.77 7.45 -15.19
CA LEU A 53 13.63 6.79 -15.82
C LEU A 53 13.54 7.21 -17.27
N GLN A 54 13.45 6.22 -18.15
CA GLN A 54 13.28 6.46 -19.56
C GLN A 54 11.81 6.35 -19.96
N TRP A 55 11.32 7.42 -20.58
CA TRP A 55 9.98 7.49 -21.13
C TRP A 55 10.04 7.50 -22.65
N GLY A 56 9.19 6.70 -23.28
CA GLY A 56 8.99 6.68 -24.72
C GLY A 56 7.51 6.70 -25.06
N LYS A 57 7.19 6.26 -26.28
CA LYS A 57 5.82 6.17 -26.79
C LYS A 57 5.52 4.76 -27.27
N GLN A 58 4.32 4.26 -27.00
CA GLN A 58 3.81 3.01 -27.53
C GLN A 58 2.36 3.21 -27.99
N GLY A 59 2.18 3.30 -29.32
CA GLY A 59 0.90 3.73 -29.89
C GLY A 59 0.59 5.16 -29.46
N SER A 60 -0.61 5.39 -28.94
CA SER A 60 -1.04 6.70 -28.43
C SER A 60 -0.60 6.99 -26.99
N PHE A 61 -0.01 6.02 -26.30
CA PHE A 61 0.29 6.13 -24.87
C PHE A 61 1.77 6.38 -24.60
N ARG A 62 2.07 7.09 -23.49
CA ARG A 62 3.42 7.14 -22.93
C ARG A 62 3.83 5.74 -22.48
N ARG A 63 5.11 5.39 -22.63
CA ARG A 63 5.67 4.10 -22.21
C ARG A 63 6.82 4.32 -21.25
N LEU A 64 6.72 3.77 -20.03
CA LEU A 64 7.83 3.70 -19.10
C LEU A 64 8.71 2.50 -19.45
N ARG A 65 10.03 2.70 -19.57
CA ARG A 65 11.01 1.61 -19.67
C ARG A 65 11.56 1.31 -18.29
N LEU A 66 11.39 0.07 -17.84
CA LEU A 66 11.82 -0.39 -16.51
C LEU A 66 13.25 -0.96 -16.49
N GLU A 67 14.07 -0.59 -17.47
CA GLU A 67 15.39 -1.17 -17.80
C GLU A 67 16.04 -2.00 -16.69
N SER A 68 16.13 -3.31 -16.92
CA SER A 68 16.70 -4.24 -15.96
C SER A 68 17.60 -5.24 -16.67
N ALA A 69 18.60 -5.75 -15.96
CA ALA A 69 19.46 -6.78 -16.49
C ALA A 69 18.62 -8.00 -16.89
N ARG A 70 18.80 -8.45 -18.12
CA ARG A 70 18.15 -9.66 -18.60
C ARG A 70 18.69 -10.85 -17.81
N ALA A 71 17.80 -11.57 -17.14
CA ALA A 71 18.16 -12.77 -16.40
C ALA A 71 18.82 -13.81 -17.33
N PRO A 72 19.79 -14.59 -16.84
CA PRO A 72 20.50 -15.60 -17.61
C PRO A 72 19.55 -16.73 -18.04
N SER A 73 19.94 -17.49 -19.07
CA SER A 73 19.03 -18.44 -19.73
C SER A 73 18.75 -19.68 -18.89
N GLU A 74 19.71 -20.04 -18.05
CA GLU A 74 19.73 -21.15 -17.13
C GLU A 74 18.62 -20.98 -16.08
N ASP A 75 18.36 -19.73 -15.64
CA ASP A 75 17.30 -19.42 -14.69
C ASP A 75 15.90 -19.68 -15.26
N MET A 76 15.75 -19.66 -16.59
CA MET A 76 14.48 -19.81 -17.29
C MET A 76 14.17 -21.26 -17.68
N GLN A 77 15.14 -22.17 -17.59
CA GLN A 77 14.95 -23.60 -17.90
C GLN A 77 14.09 -24.28 -16.82
N ALA A 78 13.27 -25.24 -17.22
CA ALA A 78 12.41 -26.00 -16.29
C ALA A 78 12.29 -27.44 -16.77
N ASP A 79 12.39 -28.40 -15.85
CA ASP A 79 12.09 -29.83 -16.10
C ASP A 79 12.85 -30.45 -17.29
N GLY A 80 14.11 -30.08 -17.48
CA GLY A 80 14.93 -30.55 -18.60
C GLY A 80 14.48 -30.02 -19.97
N LEU A 81 13.68 -28.96 -19.98
CA LEU A 81 13.27 -28.24 -21.17
C LEU A 81 14.10 -26.95 -21.34
N PHE A 82 14.45 -26.68 -22.59
CA PHE A 82 15.29 -25.56 -22.98
C PHE A 82 14.55 -24.64 -23.96
N PHE A 83 14.93 -23.36 -23.99
CA PHE A 83 14.43 -22.43 -24.99
C PHE A 83 15.28 -22.46 -26.25
N HIS A 84 14.64 -22.16 -27.39
CA HIS A 84 15.33 -21.98 -28.66
C HIS A 84 16.46 -20.93 -28.56
N GLU A 85 17.57 -21.13 -29.27
CA GLU A 85 18.77 -20.27 -29.23
C GLU A 85 18.46 -18.80 -29.53
N ALA A 86 17.56 -18.56 -30.50
CA ALA A 86 17.10 -17.21 -30.83
C ALA A 86 16.47 -16.48 -29.62
N VAL A 87 15.81 -17.22 -28.72
CA VAL A 87 15.26 -16.66 -27.49
C VAL A 87 16.36 -16.52 -26.45
N THR A 88 17.20 -17.53 -26.20
CA THR A 88 18.25 -17.47 -25.17
C THR A 88 19.31 -16.40 -25.47
N SER A 89 19.64 -16.14 -26.74
CA SER A 89 20.50 -15.03 -27.19
C SER A 89 19.83 -13.65 -27.11
N GLY A 90 18.50 -13.58 -26.94
CA GLY A 90 17.74 -12.33 -26.90
C GLY A 90 17.41 -11.75 -28.27
N ARG A 91 17.75 -12.45 -29.37
CA ARG A 91 17.38 -12.08 -30.75
C ARG A 91 15.86 -12.04 -30.94
N LEU A 92 15.15 -12.97 -30.31
CA LEU A 92 13.70 -13.06 -30.29
C LEU A 92 13.16 -12.99 -28.86
N ARG A 93 11.95 -12.46 -28.73
CA ARG A 93 11.19 -12.45 -27.47
C ARG A 93 10.00 -13.38 -27.59
N LEU A 94 9.67 -14.03 -26.48
CA LEU A 94 8.51 -14.89 -26.42
C LEU A 94 7.21 -14.08 -26.58
N PRO A 95 6.22 -14.65 -27.28
CA PRO A 95 4.91 -14.04 -27.37
C PRO A 95 4.27 -13.94 -25.98
N ARG A 96 3.35 -12.99 -25.83
CA ARG A 96 2.56 -12.83 -24.60
C ARG A 96 1.88 -14.16 -24.25
N ALA A 97 1.96 -14.58 -22.99
CA ALA A 97 1.16 -15.69 -22.47
C ALA A 97 -0.34 -15.45 -22.74
N THR A 98 -0.98 -16.41 -23.39
CA THR A 98 -2.44 -16.44 -23.61
C THR A 98 -3.06 -17.51 -22.72
N ALA A 99 -4.28 -17.24 -22.25
CA ALA A 99 -5.04 -18.24 -21.51
C ALA A 99 -5.36 -19.42 -22.45
N PRO A 100 -5.49 -20.65 -21.93
CA PRO A 100 -6.03 -21.73 -22.74
C PRO A 100 -7.47 -21.40 -23.20
N ALA A 101 -7.96 -22.07 -24.24
CA ALA A 101 -9.36 -22.04 -24.64
C ALA A 101 -10.26 -22.40 -23.45
N GLU A 102 -11.50 -21.90 -23.43
CA GLU A 102 -12.46 -22.15 -22.33
C GLU A 102 -13.17 -23.50 -22.47
N ASP A 103 -13.32 -23.98 -23.71
CA ASP A 103 -13.95 -25.25 -24.05
C ASP A 103 -13.00 -26.14 -24.88
N GLU A 104 -13.46 -27.35 -25.19
CA GLU A 104 -12.74 -28.32 -26.01
C GLU A 104 -12.76 -27.98 -27.51
N GLN A 105 -13.62 -27.05 -27.92
CA GLN A 105 -13.69 -26.58 -29.31
C GLN A 105 -12.45 -25.77 -29.71
N GLY A 106 -11.72 -25.28 -28.70
CA GLY A 106 -10.45 -24.60 -28.87
C GLY A 106 -10.63 -23.17 -29.35
N ARG A 107 -9.51 -22.49 -29.63
CA ARG A 107 -9.53 -21.11 -30.09
C ARG A 107 -9.91 -21.04 -31.58
N PRO A 108 -10.77 -20.07 -31.98
CA PRO A 108 -11.04 -19.83 -33.39
C PRO A 108 -9.78 -19.33 -34.11
N ALA A 109 -9.70 -19.60 -35.42
CA ALA A 109 -8.61 -19.09 -36.23
C ALA A 109 -8.57 -17.55 -36.22
N PRO A 110 -7.38 -16.94 -36.04
CA PRO A 110 -7.27 -15.49 -36.03
C PRO A 110 -7.66 -14.92 -37.40
N LYS A 111 -8.63 -13.99 -37.42
CA LYS A 111 -9.16 -13.36 -38.64
C LYS A 111 -8.11 -12.57 -39.42
N ARG A 112 -7.06 -12.09 -38.75
CA ARG A 112 -5.92 -11.38 -39.34
C ARG A 112 -4.63 -11.87 -38.67
N VAL A 113 -3.74 -12.48 -39.46
CA VAL A 113 -2.40 -12.84 -39.00
C VAL A 113 -1.41 -11.99 -39.77
N ARG A 114 -0.55 -11.25 -39.04
CA ARG A 114 0.41 -10.31 -39.63
C ARG A 114 1.48 -11.02 -40.48
N GLN A 115 1.73 -12.30 -40.19
CA GLN A 115 2.63 -13.19 -40.92
C GLN A 115 1.96 -14.56 -41.09
N LYS A 116 2.19 -15.23 -42.22
CA LYS A 116 1.63 -16.56 -42.48
C LYS A 116 2.23 -17.56 -41.50
N LEU A 117 1.39 -18.28 -40.74
CA LEU A 117 1.86 -19.30 -39.80
C LEU A 117 2.51 -20.46 -40.59
N PRO A 118 3.69 -20.96 -40.20
CA PRO A 118 4.30 -22.14 -40.83
C PRO A 118 3.39 -23.37 -40.74
N GLU A 119 3.39 -24.21 -41.78
CA GLU A 119 2.58 -25.45 -41.80
C GLU A 119 2.87 -26.39 -40.61
N PRO A 120 4.14 -26.61 -40.18
CA PRO A 120 4.40 -27.41 -38.98
C PRO A 120 3.76 -26.85 -37.70
N ALA A 121 3.72 -25.53 -37.57
CA ALA A 121 3.07 -24.86 -36.43
C ALA A 121 1.55 -25.00 -36.49
N LYS A 122 0.93 -24.96 -37.69
CA LYS A 122 -0.50 -25.24 -37.87
C LYS A 122 -0.86 -26.67 -37.50
N ALA A 123 -0.05 -27.63 -37.92
CA ALA A 123 -0.25 -29.04 -37.60
C ALA A 123 -0.21 -29.27 -36.08
N ARG A 124 0.80 -28.72 -35.39
CA ARG A 124 0.89 -28.76 -33.91
C ARG A 124 -0.30 -28.09 -33.24
N TRP A 125 -0.70 -26.91 -33.72
CA TRP A 125 -1.84 -26.18 -33.17
C TRP A 125 -3.16 -26.94 -33.31
N ALA A 126 -3.37 -27.61 -34.46
CA ALA A 126 -4.53 -28.47 -34.66
C ALA A 126 -4.49 -29.73 -33.78
N ALA A 127 -3.32 -30.36 -33.65
CA ALA A 127 -3.13 -31.55 -32.82
C ALA A 127 -3.39 -31.31 -31.33
N ASP A 128 -3.07 -30.11 -30.82
CA ASP A 128 -3.34 -29.70 -29.43
C ASP A 128 -4.76 -29.14 -29.22
N GLY A 129 -5.71 -29.45 -30.12
CA GLY A 129 -7.10 -29.00 -30.01
C GLY A 129 -7.24 -27.47 -30.00
N ARG A 130 -6.30 -26.75 -30.61
CA ARG A 130 -6.26 -25.27 -30.66
C ARG A 130 -6.32 -24.62 -29.28
N ARG A 131 -5.74 -25.25 -28.27
CA ARG A 131 -5.78 -24.81 -26.86
C ARG A 131 -5.22 -23.40 -26.67
N PHE A 132 -4.07 -23.09 -27.24
CA PHE A 132 -3.45 -21.76 -27.18
C PHE A 132 -3.55 -21.03 -28.51
N ALA A 133 -3.17 -19.75 -28.53
CA ALA A 133 -3.08 -19.02 -29.79
C ALA A 133 -1.98 -19.61 -30.70
N PRO A 134 -2.17 -19.59 -32.03
CA PRO A 134 -1.33 -20.34 -32.98
C PRO A 134 0.16 -19.98 -32.94
N TRP A 135 0.51 -18.74 -32.60
CA TRP A 135 1.91 -18.30 -32.50
C TRP A 135 2.67 -18.92 -31.32
N HIS A 136 1.99 -19.60 -30.39
CA HIS A 136 2.65 -20.39 -29.35
C HIS A 136 3.18 -21.74 -29.86
N TYR A 137 2.80 -22.15 -31.07
CA TYR A 137 3.21 -23.43 -31.69
C TYR A 137 4.30 -23.25 -32.74
N VAL A 138 4.78 -22.01 -32.90
CA VAL A 138 5.99 -21.69 -33.67
C VAL A 138 7.19 -22.20 -32.89
N GLU A 139 8.17 -22.79 -33.57
CA GLU A 139 9.29 -23.50 -32.96
C GLU A 139 10.04 -22.63 -31.94
N GLU A 140 10.32 -21.38 -32.29
CA GLU A 140 11.02 -20.42 -31.45
C GLU A 140 10.21 -19.99 -30.21
N ALA A 141 8.89 -20.24 -30.18
CA ALA A 141 8.02 -19.93 -29.06
C ALA A 141 7.73 -21.14 -28.16
N MET A 142 8.23 -22.32 -28.53
CA MET A 142 8.12 -23.57 -27.78
C MET A 142 9.44 -23.86 -27.03
N MET A 143 9.38 -24.81 -26.09
CA MET A 143 10.57 -25.37 -25.47
C MET A 143 10.87 -26.73 -26.09
N HIS A 144 12.12 -27.18 -26.04
CA HIS A 144 12.51 -28.53 -26.49
C HIS A 144 13.13 -29.34 -25.36
N ASP A 145 12.90 -30.65 -25.38
CA ASP A 145 13.62 -31.58 -24.51
C ASP A 145 14.95 -32.02 -25.15
N ALA A 146 15.73 -32.83 -24.42
CA ALA A 146 17.01 -33.36 -24.90
C ALA A 146 16.89 -34.23 -26.17
N ALA A 147 15.70 -34.75 -26.48
CA ALA A 147 15.42 -35.49 -27.71
C ALA A 147 14.94 -34.58 -28.86
N GLY A 148 14.89 -33.27 -28.66
CA GLY A 148 14.43 -32.30 -29.64
C GLY A 148 12.91 -32.22 -29.81
N ARG A 149 12.11 -32.87 -28.95
CA ARG A 149 10.64 -32.78 -29.02
C ARG A 149 10.19 -31.43 -28.49
N LEU A 150 9.26 -30.82 -29.21
CA LEU A 150 8.72 -29.50 -28.89
C LEU A 150 7.55 -29.60 -27.90
N HIS A 151 7.62 -28.79 -26.85
CA HIS A 151 6.65 -28.69 -25.78
C HIS A 151 6.12 -27.25 -25.68
N ILE A 152 4.82 -27.10 -25.40
CA ILE A 152 4.30 -25.79 -24.98
C ILE A 152 4.97 -25.43 -23.66
N ILE A 153 5.33 -24.15 -23.51
CA ILE A 153 5.96 -23.65 -22.29
C ILE A 153 5.09 -24.04 -21.07
N PRO A 154 5.61 -24.88 -20.15
CA PRO A 154 4.85 -25.36 -19.01
C PRO A 154 4.58 -24.24 -18.00
N PRO A 155 3.63 -24.43 -17.06
CA PRO A 155 3.33 -23.43 -16.03
C PRO A 155 4.57 -23.02 -15.23
N ALA A 156 5.43 -23.97 -14.86
CA ALA A 156 6.66 -23.70 -14.10
C ALA A 156 7.62 -22.74 -14.83
N ALA A 157 7.83 -22.93 -16.13
CA ALA A 157 8.63 -22.01 -16.93
C ALA A 157 7.92 -20.64 -17.11
N LYS A 158 6.59 -20.62 -17.21
CA LYS A 158 5.81 -19.36 -17.26
C LYS A 158 5.88 -18.57 -15.95
N GLU A 159 5.94 -19.24 -14.79
CA GLU A 159 6.18 -18.61 -13.48
C GLU A 159 7.53 -17.90 -13.46
N LYS A 160 8.60 -18.57 -13.90
CA LYS A 160 9.95 -17.98 -14.04
C LYS A 160 9.97 -16.79 -15.00
N LEU A 161 9.30 -16.91 -16.16
CA LEU A 161 9.12 -15.82 -17.11
C LEU A 161 8.31 -14.64 -16.54
N HIS A 162 7.52 -14.86 -15.48
CA HIS A 162 6.83 -13.83 -14.73
C HIS A 162 7.68 -13.23 -13.61
N MET A 163 8.84 -13.81 -13.30
CA MET A 163 9.66 -13.57 -12.11
C MET A 163 9.00 -14.02 -10.81
N LEU A 164 8.12 -15.01 -10.88
CA LEU A 164 7.54 -15.66 -9.70
C LEU A 164 8.45 -16.80 -9.22
N PRO A 165 8.39 -17.15 -7.92
CA PRO A 165 9.05 -18.35 -7.42
C PRO A 165 8.58 -19.62 -8.16
N PRO A 166 9.46 -20.62 -8.35
CA PRO A 166 9.04 -21.92 -8.87
C PRO A 166 7.93 -22.53 -8.01
N GLY A 167 6.87 -23.04 -8.65
CA GLY A 167 5.73 -23.64 -7.95
C GLY A 167 4.73 -22.63 -7.39
N TYR A 168 4.87 -21.32 -7.68
CA TYR A 168 3.97 -20.29 -7.14
C TYR A 168 2.49 -20.54 -7.43
N THR A 169 2.16 -21.15 -8.57
CA THR A 169 0.78 -21.52 -8.92
C THR A 169 0.47 -23.00 -8.71
N ALA A 170 1.39 -23.77 -8.12
CA ALA A 170 1.16 -25.18 -7.85
C ALA A 170 0.26 -25.34 -6.61
N ALA A 171 -0.86 -26.03 -6.78
CA ALA A 171 -1.73 -26.45 -5.70
C ALA A 171 -2.43 -27.76 -6.11
N ASP A 172 -2.66 -28.67 -5.16
CA ASP A 172 -3.16 -30.03 -5.44
C ASP A 172 -4.52 -30.06 -6.15
N PHE A 173 -5.33 -29.02 -5.95
CA PHE A 173 -6.65 -28.89 -6.57
C PHE A 173 -6.64 -28.15 -7.92
N LEU A 174 -5.47 -27.68 -8.39
CA LEU A 174 -5.34 -26.93 -9.64
C LEU A 174 -4.70 -27.78 -10.73
N ASP A 175 -5.39 -27.94 -11.84
CA ASP A 175 -4.83 -28.52 -13.05
C ASP A 175 -3.93 -27.52 -13.80
N ASP A 176 -3.12 -28.02 -14.73
CA ASP A 176 -2.21 -27.19 -15.53
C ASP A 176 -2.95 -26.14 -16.36
N ARG A 177 -4.20 -26.43 -16.76
CA ARG A 177 -5.05 -25.49 -17.48
C ARG A 177 -5.39 -24.28 -16.62
N ALA A 178 -5.80 -24.50 -15.36
CA ALA A 178 -6.06 -23.43 -14.40
C ALA A 178 -4.81 -22.61 -14.12
N ARG A 179 -3.66 -23.26 -13.92
CA ARG A 179 -2.37 -22.59 -13.71
C ARG A 179 -1.98 -21.71 -14.88
N HIS A 180 -2.14 -22.20 -16.12
CA HIS A 180 -1.94 -21.39 -17.32
C HIS A 180 -2.90 -20.20 -17.41
N LYS A 181 -4.17 -20.37 -17.03
CA LYS A 181 -5.16 -19.28 -17.00
C LYS A 181 -4.77 -18.21 -16.00
N MET A 182 -4.34 -18.59 -14.79
CA MET A 182 -3.87 -17.66 -13.76
C MET A 182 -2.67 -16.83 -14.25
N LEU A 183 -1.64 -17.48 -14.79
CA LEU A 183 -0.44 -16.79 -15.29
C LEU A 183 -0.77 -15.87 -16.48
N ALA A 184 -1.63 -16.32 -17.40
CA ALA A 184 -2.03 -15.52 -18.55
C ALA A 184 -2.86 -14.29 -18.16
N ASN A 185 -3.68 -14.37 -17.10
CA ASN A 185 -4.53 -13.26 -16.69
C ASN A 185 -3.82 -12.31 -15.70
N GLY A 186 -2.91 -12.84 -14.88
CA GLY A 186 -2.17 -12.08 -13.88
C GLY A 186 -1.27 -11.00 -14.46
N TRP A 187 -0.90 -10.05 -13.60
CA TRP A 187 0.16 -9.08 -13.90
C TRP A 187 1.52 -9.77 -13.96
N HIS A 188 2.41 -9.22 -14.77
CA HIS A 188 3.80 -9.65 -14.72
C HIS A 188 4.42 -9.16 -13.41
N TRP A 189 4.84 -10.08 -12.54
CA TRP A 189 5.27 -9.73 -11.19
C TRP A 189 6.42 -8.74 -11.18
N GLY A 190 7.44 -8.91 -12.03
CA GLY A 190 8.54 -7.95 -12.15
C GLY A 190 8.09 -6.52 -12.47
N VAL A 191 7.06 -6.35 -13.31
CA VAL A 191 6.52 -5.02 -13.67
C VAL A 191 5.77 -4.45 -12.47
N ALA A 192 4.83 -5.23 -11.93
CA ALA A 192 3.98 -4.81 -10.81
C ALA A 192 4.82 -4.45 -9.59
N ARG A 193 5.80 -5.29 -9.23
CA ARG A 193 6.74 -5.06 -8.14
C ARG A 193 7.49 -3.74 -8.30
N ARG A 194 7.97 -3.43 -9.52
CA ARG A 194 8.72 -2.19 -9.75
C ARG A 194 7.86 -0.95 -9.61
N LEU A 195 6.66 -0.97 -10.19
CA LEU A 195 5.71 0.13 -10.08
C LEU A 195 5.23 0.33 -8.63
N LEU A 196 4.95 -0.75 -7.90
CA LEU A 196 4.59 -0.67 -6.49
C LEU A 196 5.73 -0.13 -5.64
N ALA A 197 6.99 -0.52 -5.90
CA ALA A 197 8.14 0.04 -5.21
C ALA A 197 8.27 1.56 -5.44
N MET A 198 8.05 2.02 -6.69
CA MET A 198 8.03 3.46 -6.99
C MET A 198 6.95 4.19 -6.22
N LEU A 199 5.75 3.62 -6.13
CA LEU A 199 4.63 4.18 -5.36
C LEU A 199 4.98 4.25 -3.87
N VAL A 200 5.50 3.16 -3.29
CA VAL A 200 5.88 3.10 -1.87
C VAL A 200 6.93 4.16 -1.55
N VAL A 201 7.99 4.27 -2.34
CA VAL A 201 9.02 5.29 -2.10
C VAL A 201 8.45 6.69 -2.24
N LEU A 202 7.58 6.96 -3.22
CA LEU A 202 6.94 8.27 -3.34
C LEU A 202 6.03 8.61 -2.14
N THR A 203 5.31 7.62 -1.61
CA THR A 203 4.46 7.83 -0.43
C THR A 203 5.26 7.93 0.87
N ALA A 204 6.42 7.27 0.95
CA ALA A 204 7.32 7.30 2.10
C ALA A 204 8.30 8.48 2.08
N ALA A 205 8.67 8.93 0.88
CA ALA A 205 9.50 10.10 0.60
C ALA A 205 8.62 11.30 0.27
N GLY A 206 7.80 11.73 1.24
CA GLY A 206 7.40 13.14 1.26
C GLY A 206 8.68 14.00 1.21
N PRO A 207 8.65 15.18 0.54
CA PRO A 207 9.85 15.99 0.32
C PRO A 207 10.54 16.19 1.66
N ALA A 208 11.82 15.82 1.74
CA ALA A 208 12.67 16.27 2.82
C ALA A 208 12.75 17.79 2.68
N GLN A 209 11.90 18.51 3.40
CA GLN A 209 12.11 19.93 3.60
C GLN A 209 13.48 20.08 4.25
N ALA A 210 14.34 20.88 3.62
CA ALA A 210 15.58 21.32 4.22
C ALA A 210 15.28 21.77 5.66
N ALA A 211 16.07 21.28 6.61
CA ALA A 211 15.94 21.65 8.01
C ALA A 211 15.92 23.20 8.10
N PRO A 212 14.88 23.80 8.71
CA PRO A 212 14.89 25.24 8.90
C PRO A 212 16.12 25.62 9.72
N ALA A 213 16.77 26.73 9.33
CA ALA A 213 17.90 27.29 10.07
C ALA A 213 17.52 27.48 11.55
N PRO A 214 18.46 27.29 12.49
CA PRO A 214 18.16 27.38 13.91
C PRO A 214 17.74 28.82 14.25
N GLU A 215 16.46 29.00 14.57
CA GLU A 215 16.00 30.20 15.26
C GLU A 215 16.54 30.24 16.71
N PRO A 216 16.64 31.43 17.33
CA PRO A 216 17.31 31.60 18.61
C PRO A 216 16.64 30.80 19.75
N ARG A 217 17.48 30.37 20.70
CA ARG A 217 17.22 29.49 21.86
C ARG A 217 15.82 29.63 22.47
N ARG A 218 14.91 28.74 22.06
CA ARG A 218 13.77 28.26 22.84
C ARG A 218 14.10 26.86 23.34
N SER A 219 13.54 26.45 24.48
CA SER A 219 13.66 25.06 24.93
C SER A 219 12.97 24.15 23.90
N THR A 220 13.50 22.95 23.68
CA THR A 220 12.97 21.98 22.71
C THR A 220 11.54 21.58 23.04
N MET A 221 11.21 21.50 24.34
CA MET A 221 9.86 21.25 24.83
C MET A 221 8.90 22.38 24.46
N GLN A 222 9.28 23.65 24.65
CA GLN A 222 8.45 24.80 24.25
C GLN A 222 8.24 24.84 22.74
N TRP A 223 9.31 24.59 21.97
CA TRP A 223 9.20 24.53 20.52
C TRP A 223 8.25 23.40 20.06
N MET A 224 8.32 22.22 20.69
CA MET A 224 7.41 21.10 20.41
C MET A 224 5.96 21.45 20.71
N VAL A 225 5.69 22.15 21.83
CA VAL A 225 4.35 22.63 22.18
C VAL A 225 3.79 23.58 21.12
N GLU A 226 4.62 24.49 20.60
CA GLU A 226 4.21 25.38 19.50
C GLU A 226 3.92 24.62 18.20
N GLN A 227 4.61 23.50 17.93
CA GLN A 227 4.32 22.68 16.76
C GLN A 227 2.92 22.04 16.83
N PHE A 228 2.39 21.80 18.02
CA PHE A 228 0.99 21.36 18.17
C PHE A 228 -0.01 22.46 17.78
N GLY A 229 0.45 23.71 17.64
CA GLY A 229 -0.33 24.88 17.26
C GLY A 229 -1.19 25.32 18.45
N GLY A 230 -1.01 26.55 18.94
CA GLY A 230 -1.65 27.06 20.18
C GLY A 230 -3.18 27.16 20.20
N GLY A 231 -3.90 26.34 19.43
CA GLY A 231 -5.32 26.08 19.55
C GLY A 231 -5.57 24.70 20.21
N PRO A 232 -6.82 24.44 20.64
CA PRO A 232 -7.16 23.19 21.30
C PRO A 232 -6.92 21.98 20.38
N VAL A 233 -6.35 20.90 20.93
CA VAL A 233 -6.16 19.64 20.19
C VAL A 233 -7.53 19.15 19.70
N PRO A 234 -7.71 18.91 18.39
CA PRO A 234 -9.00 18.55 17.83
C PRO A 234 -9.32 17.08 18.15
N MET A 235 -9.87 16.85 19.34
CA MET A 235 -10.23 15.51 19.85
C MET A 235 -11.68 15.13 19.47
N GLU A 236 -12.14 15.53 18.29
CA GLU A 236 -13.51 15.22 17.85
C GLU A 236 -13.58 13.81 17.24
N PRO A 237 -14.67 13.06 17.45
CA PRO A 237 -14.85 11.79 16.76
C PRO A 237 -14.88 12.04 15.24
N PRO A 238 -14.27 11.17 14.43
CA PRO A 238 -14.27 11.35 12.98
C PRO A 238 -15.72 11.41 12.46
N PRO A 239 -16.02 12.27 11.47
CA PRO A 239 -17.35 12.35 10.89
C PRO A 239 -17.80 10.97 10.43
N ARG A 240 -19.03 10.57 10.76
CA ARG A 240 -19.58 9.26 10.40
C ARG A 240 -19.44 9.06 8.89
N LEU A 241 -18.57 8.14 8.49
CA LEU A 241 -18.71 7.47 7.21
C LEU A 241 -20.04 6.72 7.31
N ARG A 242 -21.04 7.08 6.50
CA ARG A 242 -22.24 6.25 6.34
C ARG A 242 -21.78 4.92 5.77
N PRO A 243 -21.81 3.80 6.52
CA PRO A 243 -21.47 2.49 5.97
C PRO A 243 -22.73 1.74 5.48
N ASP A 244 -23.89 2.39 5.45
CA ASP A 244 -25.16 1.70 5.22
C ASP A 244 -25.48 1.70 3.73
N LEU A 245 -24.66 1.03 2.92
CA LEU A 245 -25.15 0.45 1.67
C LEU A 245 -25.53 -0.99 2.02
N GLU A 246 -26.77 -1.16 2.48
CA GLU A 246 -27.42 -2.47 2.43
C GLU A 246 -27.42 -2.90 0.96
N LEU A 247 -26.54 -3.84 0.62
CA LEU A 247 -26.49 -4.44 -0.71
C LEU A 247 -27.66 -5.42 -0.80
N PRO A 248 -28.63 -5.21 -1.70
CA PRO A 248 -29.66 -6.20 -1.96
C PRO A 248 -29.03 -7.41 -2.65
N ASP A 249 -29.23 -8.62 -2.12
CA ASP A 249 -28.46 -9.83 -2.48
C ASP A 249 -28.64 -10.33 -3.93
N ASP A 250 -29.66 -9.89 -4.69
CA ASP A 250 -30.13 -10.66 -5.85
C ASP A 250 -30.14 -9.96 -7.24
N ASP A 251 -29.61 -8.74 -7.39
CA ASP A 251 -29.57 -8.08 -8.72
C ASP A 251 -28.13 -7.73 -9.14
N ARG A 252 -27.64 -8.43 -10.18
CA ARG A 252 -26.29 -8.24 -10.74
C ARG A 252 -26.10 -6.88 -11.41
N ASP A 253 -27.14 -6.33 -12.04
CA ASP A 253 -27.06 -5.03 -12.71
C ASP A 253 -27.09 -3.90 -11.69
N MET A 254 -27.89 -4.06 -10.63
CA MET A 254 -27.86 -3.19 -9.46
C MET A 254 -26.51 -3.24 -8.75
N HIS A 255 -25.93 -4.43 -8.55
CA HIS A 255 -24.58 -4.59 -8.00
C HIS A 255 -23.51 -3.90 -8.85
N TRP A 256 -23.59 -4.01 -10.18
CA TRP A 256 -22.66 -3.32 -11.08
C TRP A 256 -22.80 -1.79 -10.99
N HIS A 257 -24.03 -1.29 -10.96
CA HIS A 257 -24.31 0.13 -10.82
C HIS A 257 -23.83 0.67 -9.46
N LEU A 258 -24.13 -0.03 -8.36
CA LEU A 258 -23.70 0.32 -7.01
C LEU A 258 -22.18 0.21 -6.86
N ALA A 259 -21.53 -0.78 -7.47
CA ALA A 259 -20.08 -0.87 -7.50
C ALA A 259 -19.42 0.30 -8.25
N GLY A 260 -20.09 0.85 -9.27
CA GLY A 260 -19.67 2.09 -9.93
C GLY A 260 -19.86 3.35 -9.07
N GLN A 261 -20.75 3.30 -8.07
CA GLN A 261 -20.94 4.35 -7.07
C GLN A 261 -20.04 4.18 -5.83
N LEU A 262 -19.43 3.00 -5.65
CA LEU A 262 -18.47 2.77 -4.58
C LEU A 262 -17.23 3.63 -4.82
N VAL A 263 -17.02 4.56 -3.90
CA VAL A 263 -15.80 5.37 -3.85
C VAL A 263 -14.65 4.44 -3.45
N HIS A 264 -13.83 4.03 -4.44
CA HIS A 264 -12.75 3.08 -4.26
C HIS A 264 -11.77 3.57 -3.16
N CYS A 265 -11.50 2.70 -2.19
CA CYS A 265 -10.70 3.01 -0.99
C CYS A 265 -9.27 3.48 -1.28
N THR A 266 -8.78 3.29 -2.51
CA THR A 266 -7.45 3.73 -2.95
C THR A 266 -7.43 5.01 -3.78
N VAL A 267 -8.58 5.54 -4.23
CA VAL A 267 -8.63 6.63 -5.21
C VAL A 267 -9.15 7.95 -4.64
N ALA A 268 -10.11 7.95 -3.70
CA ALA A 268 -10.86 9.19 -3.44
C ALA A 268 -11.00 9.66 -1.99
N ARG A 269 -10.47 8.94 -0.98
CA ARG A 269 -10.35 9.53 0.37
C ARG A 269 -9.09 9.05 1.06
N ARG A 270 -8.26 10.00 1.52
CA ARG A 270 -7.37 9.71 2.65
C ARG A 270 -8.22 9.04 3.74
N PRO A 271 -7.73 8.00 4.43
CA PRO A 271 -8.46 7.47 5.58
C PRO A 271 -8.88 8.65 6.45
N ASN A 272 -10.18 8.74 6.81
CA ASN A 272 -10.67 9.75 7.73
C ASN A 272 -10.09 9.41 9.11
N LEU A 273 -8.87 9.89 9.33
CA LEU A 273 -8.21 9.79 10.61
C LEU A 273 -8.94 10.71 11.59
N GLU A 274 -8.89 10.32 12.85
CA GLU A 274 -9.25 11.24 13.91
C GLU A 274 -8.31 12.47 13.83
N PRO A 275 -8.82 13.71 13.99
CA PRO A 275 -8.03 14.89 13.66
C PRO A 275 -6.73 15.02 14.47
N ALA A 276 -6.69 14.57 15.73
CA ALA A 276 -5.45 14.53 16.49
C ALA A 276 -4.46 13.51 15.91
N LEU A 277 -4.92 12.34 15.46
CA LEU A 277 -4.08 11.37 14.76
C LEU A 277 -3.57 11.91 13.41
N GLU A 278 -4.40 12.60 12.63
CA GLU A 278 -3.95 13.25 11.40
C GLU A 278 -2.84 14.27 11.69
N ARG A 279 -3.04 15.09 12.73
CA ARG A 279 -2.04 16.06 13.19
C ARG A 279 -0.73 15.42 13.63
N VAL A 280 -0.80 14.32 14.38
CA VAL A 280 0.38 13.55 14.78
C VAL A 280 1.12 12.99 13.57
N LEU A 281 0.41 12.48 12.56
CA LEU A 281 1.03 11.98 11.34
C LEU A 281 1.65 13.09 10.48
N GLU A 282 1.07 14.29 10.47
CA GLU A 282 1.68 15.46 9.83
C GLU A 282 3.00 15.83 10.50
N LEU A 283 3.01 15.94 11.84
CA LEU A 283 4.19 16.24 12.62
C LEU A 283 5.24 15.14 12.49
N TRP A 284 4.83 13.88 12.51
CA TRP A 284 5.73 12.74 12.30
C TRP A 284 6.35 12.78 10.92
N THR A 285 5.55 12.96 9.87
CA THR A 285 6.06 13.07 8.50
C THR A 285 7.09 14.20 8.41
N ARG A 286 6.83 15.35 9.02
CA ARG A 286 7.74 16.50 9.00
C ARG A 286 9.04 16.24 9.76
N TRP A 287 8.96 15.68 10.96
CA TRP A 287 10.07 15.64 11.93
C TRP A 287 10.68 14.25 12.14
N ARG A 288 10.24 13.20 11.41
CA ARG A 288 10.69 11.79 11.58
C ARG A 288 12.22 11.62 11.65
N HIS A 289 12.95 12.45 10.92
CA HIS A 289 14.42 12.41 10.87
C HIS A 289 15.09 12.94 12.14
N GLU A 290 14.38 13.75 12.95
CA GLU A 290 14.89 14.34 14.18
C GLU A 290 14.26 13.73 15.45
N VAL A 291 13.29 12.81 15.33
CA VAL A 291 12.53 12.26 16.47
C VAL A 291 13.44 11.75 17.59
N THR A 292 14.55 11.07 17.26
CA THR A 292 15.49 10.58 18.27
C THR A 292 16.17 11.72 19.04
N ARG A 293 16.56 12.79 18.34
CA ARG A 293 17.15 13.99 18.95
C ARG A 293 16.13 14.70 19.82
N LEU A 294 14.96 15.03 19.25
CA LEU A 294 13.88 15.73 19.94
C LEU A 294 13.42 14.98 21.19
N ARG A 295 13.27 13.66 21.13
CA ARG A 295 12.94 12.84 22.32
C ARG A 295 13.99 12.97 23.40
N ARG A 296 15.28 12.92 23.05
CA ARG A 296 16.37 13.04 24.03
C ARG A 296 16.36 14.43 24.69
N GLU A 297 16.23 15.48 23.90
CA GLU A 297 16.19 16.86 24.39
C GLU A 297 14.96 17.11 25.28
N VAL A 298 13.77 16.69 24.85
CA VAL A 298 12.54 16.77 25.64
C VAL A 298 12.64 15.96 26.94
N LEU A 299 13.24 14.78 26.93
CA LEU A 299 13.42 13.98 28.16
C LEU A 299 14.37 14.66 29.16
N VAL A 300 15.40 15.36 28.68
CA VAL A 300 16.30 16.13 29.54
C VAL A 300 15.55 17.32 30.15
N GLU A 301 14.80 18.06 29.34
CA GLU A 301 14.01 19.20 29.80
C GLU A 301 12.88 18.77 30.76
N LEU A 302 12.24 17.63 30.49
CA LEU A 302 11.21 17.06 31.36
C LEU A 302 11.80 16.59 32.69
N ALA A 303 13.00 16.00 32.69
CA ALA A 303 13.68 15.63 33.92
C ALA A 303 14.00 16.87 34.78
N GLN A 304 14.38 17.98 34.14
CA GLN A 304 14.58 19.26 34.83
C GLN A 304 13.25 19.81 35.36
N LEU A 305 12.18 19.82 34.56
CA LEU A 305 10.86 20.28 35.00
C LEU A 305 10.34 19.50 36.23
N VAL A 306 10.58 18.18 36.27
CA VAL A 306 10.25 17.35 37.42
C VAL A 306 11.04 17.75 38.66
N LEU A 307 12.33 18.09 38.52
CA LEU A 307 13.13 18.58 39.64
C LEU A 307 12.63 19.94 40.13
N ASP A 308 12.30 20.84 39.20
CA ASP A 308 11.85 22.20 39.49
C ASP A 308 10.47 22.20 40.17
N MET A 309 9.59 21.25 39.82
CA MET A 309 8.24 21.11 40.39
C MET A 309 8.15 20.10 41.55
N GLN A 310 9.28 19.62 42.07
CA GLN A 310 9.29 18.60 43.11
C GLN A 310 8.61 19.09 44.40
N GLU A 311 8.93 20.30 44.86
CA GLU A 311 8.32 20.92 46.05
C GLU A 311 6.81 21.08 45.87
N THR A 312 6.37 21.61 44.72
CA THR A 312 4.95 21.72 44.38
C THR A 312 4.24 20.38 44.39
N THR A 313 4.90 19.31 43.92
CA THR A 313 4.34 17.96 43.91
C THR A 313 4.21 17.39 45.31
N ASP A 314 5.22 17.61 46.17
CA ASP A 314 5.20 17.14 47.55
C ASP A 314 4.15 17.86 48.39
N GLU A 315 4.02 19.18 48.24
CA GLU A 315 2.96 19.99 48.87
C GLU A 315 1.56 19.57 48.39
N TRP A 316 1.40 19.43 47.07
CA TRP A 316 0.15 18.96 46.48
C TRP A 316 -0.24 17.60 47.07
N LEU A 317 0.68 16.63 47.08
CA LEU A 317 0.41 15.28 47.60
C LEU A 317 0.13 15.29 49.11
N ALA A 318 0.87 16.09 49.89
CA ALA A 318 0.67 16.21 51.33
C ALA A 318 -0.73 16.74 51.70
N SER A 319 -1.27 17.63 50.86
CA SER A 319 -2.62 18.19 51.04
C SER A 319 -3.75 17.24 50.64
N ARG A 320 -3.46 16.05 50.07
CA ARG A 320 -4.49 15.08 49.62
C ARG A 320 -4.92 14.11 50.72
N SER A 321 -6.11 13.54 50.54
CA SER A 321 -6.64 12.48 51.41
C SER A 321 -5.78 11.22 51.39
N ALA A 322 -5.82 10.41 52.45
CA ALA A 322 -5.04 9.17 52.53
C ALA A 322 -5.28 8.19 51.36
N PRO A 323 -6.54 7.99 50.87
CA PRO A 323 -6.79 7.16 49.68
C PRO A 323 -6.09 7.68 48.43
N VAL A 324 -6.19 8.99 48.14
CA VAL A 324 -5.56 9.59 46.94
C VAL A 324 -4.03 9.51 47.03
N ARG A 325 -3.45 9.75 48.21
CA ARG A 325 -2.00 9.60 48.41
C ARG A 325 -1.52 8.19 48.13
N SER A 326 -2.29 7.18 48.56
CA SER A 326 -1.94 5.77 48.30
C SER A 326 -1.92 5.42 46.81
N THR A 327 -2.72 6.08 45.98
CA THR A 327 -2.76 5.86 44.53
C THR A 327 -1.49 6.33 43.82
N TYR A 328 -0.88 7.40 44.31
CA TYR A 328 0.29 8.03 43.68
C TYR A 328 1.61 7.69 44.38
N THR A 329 1.56 6.88 45.45
CA THR A 329 2.73 6.38 46.16
C THR A 329 2.94 4.89 45.87
N VAL A 330 4.05 4.54 45.21
CA VAL A 330 4.39 3.16 44.89
C VAL A 330 5.48 2.66 45.86
N PRO A 331 5.23 1.59 46.62
CA PRO A 331 6.23 1.01 47.51
C PRO A 331 7.53 0.67 46.75
N GLY A 332 8.67 1.12 47.29
CA GLY A 332 9.99 0.85 46.70
C GLY A 332 10.41 1.78 45.55
N LYS A 333 9.58 2.76 45.15
CA LYS A 333 10.01 3.82 44.21
C LYS A 333 10.40 5.08 44.96
N ALA A 334 11.52 5.68 44.55
CA ALA A 334 12.08 6.88 45.18
C ALA A 334 11.27 8.16 44.92
N ARG A 335 10.40 8.18 43.91
CA ARG A 335 9.57 9.35 43.55
C ARG A 335 8.11 8.95 43.40
N HIS A 336 7.23 9.83 43.86
CA HIS A 336 5.79 9.75 43.64
C HIS A 336 5.42 10.16 42.21
N THR A 337 4.22 9.78 41.77
CA THR A 337 3.69 10.19 40.46
C THR A 337 3.56 11.71 40.41
N GLN A 338 4.16 12.35 39.40
CA GLN A 338 4.29 13.82 39.29
C GLN A 338 3.04 14.45 38.65
N ILE A 339 1.90 14.38 39.35
CA ILE A 339 0.61 14.85 38.80
C ILE A 339 0.63 16.34 38.41
N PRO A 340 1.17 17.28 39.23
CA PRO A 340 1.27 18.68 38.81
C PRO A 340 2.07 18.90 37.53
N VAL A 341 3.13 18.11 37.29
CA VAL A 341 3.90 18.15 36.05
C VAL A 341 3.04 17.69 34.86
N VAL A 342 2.25 16.61 35.03
CA VAL A 342 1.33 16.13 33.98
C VAL A 342 0.28 17.19 33.65
N LEU A 343 -0.33 17.83 34.66
CA LEU A 343 -1.32 18.89 34.45
C LEU A 343 -0.72 20.10 33.73
N ASN A 344 0.47 20.55 34.15
CA ASN A 344 1.18 21.63 33.47
C ASN A 344 1.45 21.29 31.99
N LEU A 345 1.90 20.08 31.69
CA LEU A 345 2.10 19.65 30.29
C LEU A 345 0.79 19.63 29.49
N LEU A 346 -0.33 19.24 30.10
CA LEU A 346 -1.66 19.26 29.45
C LEU A 346 -2.13 20.68 29.15
N GLU A 347 -1.89 21.63 30.06
CA GLU A 347 -2.14 23.05 29.84
C GLU A 347 -1.27 23.59 28.69
N MET A 348 0.02 23.28 28.69
CA MET A 348 0.95 23.71 27.65
C MET A 348 0.47 23.28 26.26
N VAL A 349 0.00 22.03 26.09
CA VAL A 349 -0.50 21.52 24.80
C VAL A 349 -1.96 21.90 24.49
N GLY A 350 -2.61 22.70 25.33
CA GLY A 350 -3.98 23.15 25.11
C GLY A 350 -5.02 22.02 25.18
N TYR A 351 -4.88 21.10 26.13
CA TYR A 351 -5.87 20.04 26.34
C TYR A 351 -7.25 20.64 26.69
N PRO A 352 -8.35 20.20 26.08
CA PRO A 352 -9.64 20.90 26.16
C PRO A 352 -10.36 20.78 27.52
N ASP A 353 -10.03 19.78 28.35
CA ASP A 353 -10.68 19.55 29.66
C ASP A 353 -9.66 19.38 30.79
N VAL A 354 -8.72 20.33 30.90
CA VAL A 354 -7.74 20.32 31.99
C VAL A 354 -8.44 20.43 33.35
N ALA A 355 -9.52 21.20 33.45
CA ALA A 355 -10.25 21.36 34.71
C ALA A 355 -10.87 20.03 35.19
N GLY A 356 -11.53 19.29 34.29
CA GLY A 356 -12.11 17.99 34.60
C GLY A 356 -11.07 16.95 35.00
N ILE A 357 -9.96 16.85 34.24
CA ILE A 357 -8.89 15.90 34.57
C ILE A 357 -8.13 16.30 35.83
N THR A 358 -8.03 17.61 36.13
CA THR A 358 -7.46 18.10 37.40
C THR A 358 -8.30 17.63 38.57
N ALA A 359 -9.62 17.79 38.50
CA ALA A 359 -10.52 17.32 39.55
C ALA A 359 -10.39 15.79 39.72
N ASP A 360 -10.39 15.03 38.62
CA ASP A 360 -10.32 13.56 38.68
C ASP A 360 -8.99 13.05 39.26
N LEU A 361 -7.87 13.67 38.90
CA LEU A 361 -6.54 13.30 39.40
C LEU A 361 -6.27 13.85 40.82
N THR A 362 -7.02 14.86 41.26
CA THR A 362 -6.82 15.51 42.56
C THR A 362 -7.74 14.96 43.65
N ASP A 363 -8.99 14.68 43.29
CA ASP A 363 -10.07 14.30 44.22
C ASP A 363 -10.57 12.87 44.00
N GLY A 364 -10.16 12.23 42.89
CA GLY A 364 -10.57 10.89 42.49
C GLY A 364 -11.68 10.88 41.44
N PHE A 365 -11.87 9.72 40.81
CA PHE A 365 -12.89 9.54 39.77
C PHE A 365 -14.25 9.21 40.37
N ASP A 366 -15.31 9.83 39.84
CA ASP A 366 -16.69 9.43 40.14
C ASP A 366 -16.97 8.04 39.57
N MET A 367 -17.01 7.02 40.44
CA MET A 367 -17.26 5.62 40.05
C MET A 367 -18.75 5.33 39.79
N LEU A 368 -19.64 6.24 40.18
CA LEU A 368 -21.10 6.12 40.06
C LEU A 368 -21.66 7.41 39.44
N GLY A 369 -22.49 7.29 38.41
CA GLY A 369 -23.10 8.42 37.71
C GLY A 369 -22.91 8.37 36.19
N GLU A 370 -23.24 9.47 35.52
CA GLU A 370 -22.91 9.62 34.10
C GLU A 370 -21.38 9.79 33.95
N LEU A 371 -20.75 8.88 33.21
CA LEU A 371 -19.35 9.00 32.84
C LEU A 371 -19.12 10.34 32.13
N ARG A 372 -18.17 11.14 32.63
CA ARG A 372 -17.75 12.37 31.96
C ARG A 372 -17.31 12.05 30.54
N ARG A 373 -17.71 12.90 29.60
CA ARG A 373 -17.38 12.70 28.19
C ARG A 373 -15.89 12.97 27.99
N GLY A 374 -15.12 11.92 27.78
CA GLY A 374 -13.72 12.06 27.39
C GLY A 374 -13.59 12.68 25.98
N PRO A 375 -12.49 13.39 25.69
CA PRO A 375 -12.19 13.82 24.33
C PRO A 375 -12.09 12.60 23.40
N GLY A 376 -12.75 12.64 22.25
CA GLY A 376 -12.81 11.53 21.28
C GLY A 376 -13.79 10.40 21.64
N TRP A 377 -14.44 10.45 22.80
CA TRP A 377 -15.41 9.41 23.18
C TRP A 377 -16.71 9.60 22.40
N LYS A 378 -17.06 8.59 21.60
CA LYS A 378 -18.38 8.55 20.96
C LYS A 378 -19.44 8.49 22.06
N SER A 379 -20.39 9.42 22.02
CA SER A 379 -21.64 9.29 22.77
C SER A 379 -22.30 7.98 22.34
N THR A 380 -22.13 6.93 23.14
CA THR A 380 -23.08 5.83 23.13
C THR A 380 -24.34 6.39 23.77
N ARG A 381 -25.24 6.95 22.94
CA ARG A 381 -26.65 6.85 23.28
C ARG A 381 -26.93 5.36 23.39
N ARG A 382 -26.77 4.78 24.59
CA ARG A 382 -27.55 3.62 24.97
C ARG A 382 -28.99 4.07 24.72
N ARG A 383 -29.62 3.53 23.67
CA ARG A 383 -31.08 3.53 23.64
C ARG A 383 -31.49 2.99 25.00
N SER A 384 -32.24 3.79 25.73
CA SER A 384 -32.96 3.38 26.92
C SER A 384 -33.93 2.28 26.51
N THR A 385 -33.43 1.05 26.39
CA THR A 385 -34.29 -0.12 26.42
C THR A 385 -34.61 -0.32 27.90
N PRO A 386 -35.87 -0.15 28.34
CA PRO A 386 -36.22 -0.45 29.71
C PRO A 386 -35.95 -1.94 29.93
N TRP A 387 -35.17 -2.25 30.96
CA TRP A 387 -35.03 -3.60 31.47
C TRP A 387 -36.44 -4.11 31.80
N ARG A 388 -36.97 -5.01 30.97
CA ARG A 388 -38.14 -5.81 31.37
C ARG A 388 -37.65 -6.79 32.42
N ARG A 389 -38.28 -6.71 33.59
CA ARG A 389 -38.16 -7.70 34.66
C ARG A 389 -38.67 -9.05 34.19
#